data_AF-R7SFM4-F1
#
_entry.id   AF-R7SFM4-F1
#
_cell.length_a   1.000
_cell.length_b   1.000
_cell.length_c   1.000
_cell.angle_alpha   90.00
_cell.angle_beta   90.00
_cell.angle_gamma   90.00
#
_symmetry.space_group_name_H-M   'P 1'
#
loop_
_entity.id
_entity.type
_entity.pdbx_description
1 polymer ?
#
loop_
_entity_poly.entity_id
_entity_poly.type
_entity_poly.pdbx_seq_one_letter_code
_entity_poly.pdbx_strand_id
1 'polypeptide(L)'
;MLVVTAPPPPQLGKYPAKSRTTKARRPYRWRSKPTFKTTPAQRKALAIRRKSFRLQYRDALKECRSKIRDMAKKLRERFGKHSEDHYYREILQDSRLVRHARKISRWNVYQRQEMKRLNSEQMPGQKRKNAGALVAGIAQAWKVLTPEEKVAFTDPLMADMQENRDNKELAAHNAPLAAFQDTDKTTKSIASELRKLHVRTGDEVILIVARSNVDHYNEAYTFTTPRVKGFVDSSLNTSIQNLATRFEGYCISGVKVDATAPCKPPRMFYTNFDIHITDKYHTLLENWPAARFISPSDMNSHELDVVFNAFATGLTFFRRMSDEEYQQWAKLRVSQAVDDVPESPTATSSASLPPSEDLGSTNANMNTACPPAASSPVDCGGPQFTGVTQNGEAMVIKKKQRKPRADIGKPRGPQKNPHKKKSTTNASAVDTVTTT
;
A
#
# COMPACT_ATOMS: atom_id res chain seq x y z
N MET A 1 -60.21 -1.35 -3.05
CA MET A 1 -58.75 -1.27 -2.84
C MET A 1 -58.06 -1.84 -4.07
N LEU A 2 -57.54 -0.98 -4.96
CA LEU A 2 -56.84 -1.40 -6.17
C LEU A 2 -55.38 -1.72 -5.79
N VAL A 3 -55.02 -3.01 -5.85
CA VAL A 3 -53.65 -3.49 -5.61
C VAL A 3 -52.84 -3.22 -6.88
N VAL A 4 -51.99 -2.20 -6.82
CA VAL A 4 -51.01 -1.89 -7.87
C VAL A 4 -49.83 -2.84 -7.71
N THR A 5 -49.78 -3.88 -8.53
CA THR A 5 -48.63 -4.78 -8.65
C THR A 5 -47.51 -4.10 -9.42
N ALA A 6 -46.34 -3.96 -8.79
CA ALA A 6 -45.15 -3.39 -9.41
C ALA A 6 -44.60 -4.30 -10.53
N PRO A 7 -44.09 -3.72 -11.64
CA PRO A 7 -43.53 -4.51 -12.74
C PRO A 7 -42.23 -5.22 -12.33
N PRO A 8 -41.96 -6.42 -12.88
CA PRO A 8 -40.76 -7.17 -12.58
C PRO A 8 -39.49 -6.47 -13.09
N PRO A 9 -38.34 -6.63 -12.40
CA PRO A 9 -37.09 -6.00 -12.79
C PRO A 9 -36.59 -6.52 -14.15
N PRO A 10 -35.91 -5.69 -14.95
CA PRO A 10 -35.41 -6.06 -16.26
C PRO A 10 -34.37 -7.18 -16.13
N GLN A 11 -34.59 -8.27 -16.87
CA GLN A 11 -33.65 -9.39 -16.94
C GLN A 11 -32.36 -8.93 -17.61
N LEU A 12 -31.25 -8.98 -16.87
CA LEU A 12 -29.92 -8.72 -17.40
C LEU A 12 -29.59 -9.76 -18.47
N GLY A 13 -29.55 -9.33 -19.73
CA GLY A 13 -29.18 -10.16 -20.87
C GLY A 13 -27.81 -10.80 -20.66
N LYS A 14 -27.76 -12.13 -20.86
CA LYS A 14 -26.53 -12.92 -20.84
C LYS A 14 -25.63 -12.43 -21.98
N TYR A 15 -24.57 -11.69 -21.66
CA TYR A 15 -23.53 -11.36 -22.64
C TYR A 15 -22.85 -12.66 -23.09
N PRO A 16 -22.72 -12.93 -24.41
CA PRO A 16 -22.00 -14.11 -24.89
C PRO A 16 -20.55 -14.03 -24.42
N ALA A 17 -20.12 -15.06 -23.68
CA ALA A 17 -18.76 -15.22 -23.24
C ALA A 17 -17.84 -15.26 -24.47
N LYS A 18 -16.98 -14.25 -24.63
CA LYS A 18 -15.96 -14.25 -25.68
C LYS A 18 -15.06 -15.46 -25.47
N SER A 19 -15.03 -16.37 -26.44
CA SER A 19 -14.20 -17.58 -26.41
C SER A 19 -12.73 -17.20 -26.15
N ARG A 20 -12.20 -17.63 -25.01
CA ARG A 20 -10.78 -17.50 -24.66
C ARG A 20 -9.94 -18.19 -25.73
N THR A 21 -9.06 -17.44 -26.38
CA THR A 21 -8.06 -18.02 -27.27
C THR A 21 -6.90 -18.54 -26.40
N THR A 22 -6.58 -19.83 -26.54
CA THR A 22 -5.46 -20.53 -25.87
C THR A 22 -4.10 -20.26 -26.52
N LYS A 23 -4.02 -19.29 -27.43
CA LYS A 23 -2.77 -18.93 -28.10
C LYS A 23 -1.90 -18.14 -27.13
N ALA A 24 -0.75 -18.71 -26.76
CA ALA A 24 0.30 -18.00 -26.04
C ALA A 24 0.58 -16.65 -26.74
N ARG A 25 0.53 -15.55 -25.98
CA ARG A 25 0.91 -14.22 -26.48
C ARG A 25 2.37 -14.31 -26.91
N ARG A 26 2.60 -14.36 -28.23
CA ARG A 26 3.94 -14.16 -28.81
C ARG A 26 4.51 -12.87 -28.21
N PRO A 27 5.79 -12.85 -27.79
CA PRO A 27 6.42 -11.63 -27.28
C PRO A 27 6.12 -10.50 -28.26
N TYR A 28 5.50 -9.44 -27.75
CA TYR A 28 5.12 -8.28 -28.54
C TYR A 28 6.38 -7.82 -29.26
N ARG A 29 6.43 -8.04 -30.59
CA ARG A 29 7.60 -7.90 -31.47
C ARG A 29 8.59 -6.88 -30.90
N TRP A 30 9.84 -7.28 -30.68
CA TRP A 30 10.95 -6.34 -30.63
C TRP A 30 11.06 -5.70 -32.02
N ARG A 31 10.21 -4.71 -32.30
CA ARG A 31 10.49 -3.75 -33.35
C ARG A 31 11.62 -2.91 -32.77
N SER A 32 12.85 -3.18 -33.19
CA SER A 32 13.84 -2.11 -33.26
C SER A 32 13.17 -1.01 -34.06
N LYS A 33 12.67 0.03 -33.38
CA LYS A 33 12.15 1.19 -34.10
C LYS A 33 13.33 1.66 -34.95
N PRO A 34 13.20 1.77 -36.28
CA PRO A 34 14.28 2.28 -37.10
C PRO A 34 14.66 3.66 -36.54
N THR A 35 15.78 3.71 -35.83
CA THR A 35 16.35 4.94 -35.32
C THR A 35 16.98 5.60 -36.51
N PHE A 36 16.17 6.37 -37.25
CA PHE A 36 16.70 7.30 -38.23
C PHE A 36 17.76 8.16 -37.52
N LYS A 37 19.00 8.10 -38.00
CA LYS A 37 20.09 8.92 -37.46
C LYS A 37 19.76 10.38 -37.75
N THR A 38 19.10 11.05 -36.80
CA THR A 38 18.81 12.48 -36.91
C THR A 38 20.12 13.24 -36.98
N THR A 39 20.27 14.10 -37.98
CA THR A 39 21.46 14.95 -38.11
C THR A 39 21.57 15.94 -36.94
N PRO A 40 22.76 16.47 -36.62
CA PRO A 40 22.92 17.48 -35.56
C PRO A 40 22.01 18.70 -35.75
N ALA A 41 21.80 19.12 -37.00
CA ALA A 41 20.88 20.21 -37.34
C ALA A 41 19.42 19.87 -36.99
N GLN A 42 18.96 18.66 -37.32
CA GLN A 42 17.61 18.20 -36.97
C GLN A 42 17.41 18.10 -35.45
N ARG A 43 18.43 17.66 -34.70
CA ARG A 43 18.38 17.63 -33.23
C ARG A 43 18.25 19.03 -32.64
N LYS A 44 19.00 20.02 -33.15
CA LYS A 44 18.89 21.43 -32.73
C LYS A 44 17.50 21.99 -33.03
N ALA A 45 16.96 21.76 -34.24
CA ALA A 45 15.61 22.19 -34.62
C ALA A 45 14.54 21.56 -33.72
N LEU A 46 14.64 20.26 -33.43
CA LEU A 46 13.73 19.56 -32.53
C LEU A 46 13.82 20.10 -31.09
N ALA A 47 15.02 20.42 -30.61
CA ALA A 47 15.22 21.02 -29.29
C ALA A 47 14.57 22.41 -29.20
N ILE A 48 14.73 23.26 -30.24
CA ILE A 48 14.06 24.57 -30.34
C ILE A 48 12.54 24.38 -30.31
N ARG A 49 11.99 23.45 -31.11
CA ARG A 49 10.55 23.15 -31.13
C ARG A 49 10.03 22.65 -29.78
N ARG A 50 10.78 21.78 -29.09
CA ARG A 50 10.42 21.31 -27.74
C ARG A 50 10.49 22.44 -26.71
N LYS A 51 11.39 23.41 -26.88
CA LYS A 51 11.49 24.59 -26.01
C LYS A 51 10.29 25.51 -26.24
N SER A 52 9.97 25.85 -27.50
CA SER A 52 8.81 26.69 -27.82
C SER A 52 7.49 26.04 -27.39
N PHE A 53 7.32 24.73 -27.62
CA PHE A 53 6.13 24.01 -27.16
C PHE A 53 5.99 24.01 -25.63
N ARG A 54 7.09 23.80 -24.89
CA ARG A 54 7.07 23.89 -23.42
C ARG A 54 6.71 25.30 -22.92
N LEU A 55 7.14 26.35 -23.61
CA LEU A 55 6.75 27.72 -23.28
C LEU A 55 5.26 27.93 -23.52
N GLN A 56 4.78 27.61 -24.73
CA GLN A 56 3.35 27.70 -25.07
C GLN A 56 2.46 26.91 -24.10
N TYR A 57 2.87 25.70 -23.72
CA TYR A 57 2.14 24.90 -22.74
C TYR A 57 2.10 25.56 -21.35
N ARG A 58 3.21 26.15 -20.89
CA ARG A 58 3.25 26.88 -19.62
C ARG A 58 2.39 28.14 -19.66
N ASP A 59 2.38 28.84 -20.79
CA ASP A 59 1.54 30.03 -20.98
C ASP A 59 0.05 29.67 -20.98
N ALA A 60 -0.34 28.60 -21.68
CA ALA A 60 -1.70 28.08 -21.66
C ALA A 60 -2.14 27.66 -20.23
N LEU A 61 -1.27 27.00 -19.47
CA LEU A 61 -1.56 26.68 -18.06
C LEU A 61 -1.72 27.94 -17.19
N LYS A 62 -0.92 28.98 -17.44
CA LYS A 62 -1.02 30.27 -16.73
C LYS A 62 -2.35 30.95 -17.04
N GLU A 63 -2.77 30.94 -18.31
CA GLU A 63 -4.06 31.48 -18.74
C GLU A 63 -5.24 30.73 -18.09
N CYS A 64 -5.23 29.39 -18.11
CA CYS A 64 -6.24 28.58 -17.44
C CYS A 64 -6.34 28.89 -15.94
N ARG A 65 -5.20 29.02 -15.25
CA ARG A 65 -5.17 29.38 -13.82
C ARG A 65 -5.71 30.80 -13.58
N SER A 66 -5.48 31.74 -14.48
CA SER A 66 -6.06 33.08 -14.42
C SER A 66 -7.58 33.01 -14.48
N LYS A 67 -8.15 32.27 -15.44
CA LYS A 67 -9.60 32.07 -15.56
C LYS A 67 -10.22 31.46 -14.30
N ILE A 68 -9.53 30.50 -13.67
CA ILE A 68 -9.98 29.90 -12.41
C ILE A 68 -9.97 30.93 -11.27
N ARG A 69 -8.96 31.81 -11.19
CA ARG A 69 -8.95 32.92 -10.22
C ARG A 69 -10.08 33.92 -10.47
N ASP A 70 -10.34 34.27 -11.72
CA ASP A 70 -11.45 35.17 -12.06
C ASP A 70 -12.81 34.57 -11.63
N MET A 71 -12.99 33.26 -11.81
CA MET A 71 -14.18 32.56 -11.27
C MET A 71 -14.23 32.60 -9.74
N ALA A 72 -13.10 32.41 -9.06
CA ALA A 72 -13.03 32.52 -7.60
C ALA A 72 -13.38 33.93 -7.09
N LYS A 73 -12.95 34.97 -7.81
CA LYS A 73 -13.31 36.37 -7.53
C LYS A 73 -14.81 36.61 -7.68
N LYS A 74 -15.42 36.11 -8.76
CA LYS A 74 -16.89 36.17 -8.95
C LYS A 74 -17.66 35.46 -7.82
N LEU A 75 -17.16 34.32 -7.34
CA LEU A 75 -17.76 33.62 -6.19
C LEU A 75 -17.65 34.44 -4.91
N ARG A 76 -16.51 35.10 -4.68
CA ARG A 76 -16.33 36.01 -3.53
C ARG A 76 -17.30 37.19 -3.61
N GLU A 77 -17.44 37.83 -4.76
CA GLU A 77 -18.39 38.94 -4.97
C GLU A 77 -19.83 38.49 -4.70
N ARG A 78 -20.21 37.30 -5.18
CA ARG A 78 -21.57 36.77 -5.04
C ARG A 78 -21.92 36.34 -3.62
N PHE A 79 -20.98 35.73 -2.89
CA PHE A 79 -21.27 35.09 -1.59
C PHE A 79 -20.65 35.81 -0.39
N GLY A 80 -19.63 36.66 -0.57
CA GLY A 80 -19.05 37.58 0.42
C GLY A 80 -18.39 36.96 1.67
N LYS A 81 -18.59 35.65 1.92
CA LYS A 81 -18.29 35.02 3.21
C LYS A 81 -16.82 34.62 3.39
N HIS A 82 -16.13 34.31 2.29
CA HIS A 82 -14.78 33.75 2.31
C HIS A 82 -13.83 34.52 1.36
N SER A 83 -12.53 34.33 1.52
CA SER A 83 -11.52 34.96 0.65
C SER A 83 -11.53 34.36 -0.76
N GLU A 84 -10.99 35.08 -1.74
CA GLU A 84 -10.80 34.57 -3.12
C GLU A 84 -9.98 33.28 -3.12
N ASP A 85 -8.88 33.25 -2.35
CA ASP A 85 -8.04 32.07 -2.16
C ASP A 85 -8.78 30.85 -1.59
N HIS A 86 -9.84 31.06 -0.82
CA HIS A 86 -10.68 29.96 -0.33
C HIS A 86 -11.48 29.35 -1.48
N TYR A 87 -12.15 30.16 -2.28
CA TYR A 87 -12.92 29.68 -3.44
C TYR A 87 -12.02 29.08 -4.52
N TYR A 88 -10.84 29.66 -4.77
CA TYR A 88 -9.86 29.10 -5.70
C TYR A 88 -9.45 27.67 -5.30
N ARG A 89 -9.15 27.45 -4.01
CA ARG A 89 -8.83 26.12 -3.48
C ARG A 89 -10.01 25.17 -3.51
N GLU A 90 -11.23 25.66 -3.29
CA GLU A 90 -12.44 24.83 -3.37
C GLU A 90 -12.72 24.39 -4.82
N ILE A 91 -12.52 25.26 -5.82
CA ILE A 91 -12.66 24.93 -7.25
C ILE A 91 -11.66 23.85 -7.67
N LEU A 92 -10.41 23.96 -7.22
CA LEU A 92 -9.38 22.95 -7.48
C LEU A 92 -9.53 21.68 -6.63
N GLN A 93 -10.44 21.69 -5.65
CA GLN A 93 -10.58 20.64 -4.63
C GLN A 93 -9.32 20.43 -3.76
N ASP A 94 -8.35 21.35 -3.83
CA ASP A 94 -7.10 21.32 -3.06
C ASP A 94 -7.38 21.37 -1.54
N SER A 95 -8.45 22.07 -1.15
CA SER A 95 -8.84 22.27 0.27
C SER A 95 -9.14 20.97 1.02
N ARG A 96 -9.49 19.89 0.32
CA ARG A 96 -9.93 18.62 0.92
C ARG A 96 -8.81 17.59 1.05
N LEU A 97 -7.83 17.65 0.14
CA LEU A 97 -6.79 16.63 0.04
C LEU A 97 -5.58 16.93 0.91
N VAL A 98 -5.25 18.21 1.11
CA VAL A 98 -4.11 18.62 1.92
C VAL A 98 -4.62 19.31 3.18
N ARG A 99 -4.59 18.60 4.31
CA ARG A 99 -4.72 19.25 5.61
C ARG A 99 -3.49 20.11 5.82
N HIS A 100 -3.55 21.38 5.44
CA HIS A 100 -2.46 22.31 5.74
C HIS A 100 -2.20 22.29 7.24
N ALA A 101 -0.97 21.94 7.63
CA ALA A 101 -0.52 22.12 9.00
C ALA A 101 -0.70 23.60 9.35
N ARG A 102 -1.54 23.90 10.35
CA ARG A 102 -1.77 25.28 10.77
C ARG A 102 -0.45 25.89 11.18
N LYS A 103 -0.08 27.07 10.68
CA LYS A 103 1.16 27.77 11.08
C LYS A 103 1.27 27.83 12.60
N ILE A 104 2.46 27.58 13.15
CA ILE A 104 2.71 27.74 14.58
C ILE A 104 2.44 29.20 14.96
N SER A 105 1.58 29.41 15.94
CA SER A 105 1.31 30.74 16.50
C SER A 105 2.34 31.06 17.57
N ARG A 106 2.95 32.26 17.52
CA ARG A 106 3.87 32.76 18.56
C ARG A 106 3.26 32.73 19.96
N TRP A 107 1.96 33.03 20.06
CA TRP A 107 1.22 32.91 21.32
C TRP A 107 1.26 31.49 21.88
N ASN A 108 1.09 30.46 21.06
CA ASN A 108 1.13 29.07 21.53
C ASN A 108 2.54 28.68 22.00
N VAL A 109 3.57 29.21 21.34
CA VAL A 109 4.98 29.02 21.73
C VAL A 109 5.24 29.63 23.09
N TYR A 110 4.90 30.90 23.26
CA TYR A 110 5.01 31.59 24.54
C TYR A 110 4.24 30.88 25.66
N GLN A 111 2.98 30.52 25.39
CA GLN A 111 2.14 29.81 26.35
C GLN A 111 2.76 28.48 26.80
N ARG A 112 3.32 27.69 25.87
CA ARG A 112 4.00 26.42 26.19
C ARG A 112 5.21 26.66 27.08
N GLN A 113 6.01 27.69 26.80
CA GLN A 113 7.22 28.00 27.55
C GLN A 113 6.90 28.51 28.96
N GLU A 114 5.96 29.43 29.10
CA GLU A 114 5.53 29.93 30.41
C GLU A 114 4.87 28.84 31.26
N MET A 115 4.06 27.97 30.66
CA MET A 115 3.53 26.81 31.37
C MET A 115 4.64 25.84 31.80
N LYS A 116 5.72 25.71 31.03
CA LYS A 116 6.88 24.90 31.43
C LYS A 116 7.59 25.53 32.63
N ARG A 117 7.86 26.84 32.57
CA ARG A 117 8.49 27.63 33.64
C ARG A 117 7.70 27.57 34.96
N LEU A 118 6.39 27.85 34.90
CA LEU A 118 5.53 27.84 36.10
C LEU A 118 5.36 26.45 36.72
N ASN A 119 5.50 25.38 35.93
CA ASN A 119 5.46 24.01 36.45
C ASN A 119 6.84 23.54 36.98
N SER A 120 7.95 24.09 36.49
CA SER A 120 9.29 23.78 37.02
C SER A 120 9.58 24.48 38.34
N GLU A 121 8.99 25.66 38.59
CA GLU A 121 9.08 26.36 39.88
C GLU A 121 8.26 25.69 41.00
N GLN A 122 7.39 24.74 40.63
CA GLN A 122 6.57 24.03 41.59
C GLN A 122 7.39 22.94 42.29
N MET A 123 7.28 22.84 43.62
CA MET A 123 8.02 21.84 44.39
C MET A 123 7.77 20.40 43.89
N PRO A 124 8.80 19.54 43.86
CA PRO A 124 8.65 18.15 43.44
C PRO A 124 7.62 17.45 44.32
N GLY A 125 6.60 16.84 43.69
CA GLY A 125 5.52 16.13 44.37
C GLY A 125 4.17 16.86 44.41
N GLN A 126 4.13 18.18 44.16
CA GLN A 126 2.85 18.84 43.98
C GLN A 126 2.25 18.55 42.60
N LYS A 127 0.91 18.47 42.53
CA LYS A 127 0.20 18.28 41.26
C LYS A 127 0.45 19.47 40.34
N ARG A 128 0.85 19.19 39.10
CA ARG A 128 1.06 20.20 38.05
C ARG A 128 -0.18 21.07 37.88
N LYS A 129 0.02 22.36 37.73
CA LYS A 129 -1.09 23.32 37.53
C LYS A 129 -1.75 23.06 36.17
N ASN A 130 -3.08 23.05 36.16
CA ASN A 130 -3.85 22.91 34.93
C ASN A 130 -3.66 24.16 34.05
N ALA A 131 -3.46 23.95 32.74
CA ALA A 131 -3.37 25.03 31.76
C ALA A 131 -4.49 26.05 31.94
N GLY A 132 -5.74 25.60 32.10
CA GLY A 132 -6.90 26.49 32.23
C GLY A 132 -6.80 27.54 33.36
N ALA A 133 -6.15 27.20 34.47
CA ALA A 133 -5.97 28.12 35.60
C ALA A 133 -4.88 29.16 35.33
N LEU A 134 -3.86 28.82 34.53
CA LEU A 134 -2.71 29.67 34.25
C LEU A 134 -2.88 30.54 33.01
N VAL A 135 -3.73 30.13 32.06
CA VAL A 135 -3.86 30.82 30.75
C VAL A 135 -4.18 32.31 30.93
N ALA A 136 -5.04 32.68 31.89
CA ALA A 136 -5.43 34.08 32.09
C ALA A 136 -4.23 34.96 32.51
N GLY A 137 -3.42 34.50 33.46
CA GLY A 137 -2.22 35.21 33.90
C GLY A 137 -1.15 35.29 32.81
N ILE A 138 -0.92 34.19 32.09
CA ILE A 138 0.02 34.14 30.96
C ILE A 138 -0.44 35.10 29.84
N ALA A 139 -1.75 35.20 29.60
CA ALA A 139 -2.28 36.10 28.59
C ALA A 139 -2.11 37.58 28.97
N GLN A 140 -2.21 37.91 30.26
CA GLN A 140 -1.91 39.26 30.75
C GLN A 140 -0.42 39.58 30.59
N ALA A 141 0.48 38.67 31.00
CA ALA A 141 1.92 38.86 30.82
C ALA A 141 2.31 39.06 29.35
N TRP A 142 1.71 38.27 28.44
CA TRP A 142 1.91 38.43 27.00
C TRP A 142 1.39 39.78 26.47
N LYS A 143 0.31 40.32 27.03
CA LYS A 143 -0.20 41.64 26.59
C LYS A 143 0.77 42.76 26.97
N VAL A 144 1.45 42.65 28.11
CA VAL A 144 2.42 43.65 28.59
C VAL A 144 3.68 43.68 27.71
N LEU A 145 4.13 42.51 27.20
CA LEU A 145 5.31 42.44 26.32
C LEU A 145 5.11 43.26 25.04
N THR A 146 6.13 44.03 24.68
CA THR A 146 6.18 44.77 23.41
C THR A 146 6.24 43.80 22.22
N PRO A 147 5.85 44.23 21.00
CA PRO A 147 5.91 43.39 19.81
C PRO A 147 7.32 42.86 19.50
N GLU A 148 8.35 43.66 19.77
CA GLU A 148 9.75 43.30 19.53
C GLU A 148 10.22 42.22 20.52
N GLU A 149 9.91 42.39 21.81
CA GLU A 149 10.18 41.38 22.84
C GLU A 149 9.45 40.06 22.55
N LYS A 150 8.20 40.14 22.07
CA LYS A 150 7.44 38.94 21.67
C LYS A 150 8.15 38.16 20.57
N VAL A 151 8.70 38.83 19.56
CA VAL A 151 9.43 38.21 18.46
C VAL A 151 10.76 37.65 18.97
N ALA A 152 11.56 38.47 19.65
CA ALA A 152 12.85 38.06 20.22
C ALA A 152 12.73 36.84 21.15
N PHE A 153 11.70 36.79 22.00
CA PHE A 153 11.47 35.67 22.90
C PHE A 153 11.00 34.40 22.18
N THR A 154 10.11 34.54 21.18
CA THR A 154 9.48 33.35 20.56
C THR A 154 10.24 32.78 19.38
N ASP A 155 11.04 33.57 18.66
CA ASP A 155 11.74 33.12 17.47
C ASP A 155 12.67 31.89 17.70
N PRO A 156 13.51 31.82 18.76
CA PRO A 156 14.28 30.60 19.00
C PRO A 156 13.38 29.39 19.31
N LEU A 157 12.29 29.62 20.05
CA LEU A 157 11.36 28.56 20.47
C LEU A 157 10.42 28.07 19.34
N MET A 158 10.30 28.84 18.26
CA MET A 158 9.52 28.45 17.08
C MET A 158 10.19 27.26 16.36
N ALA A 159 11.53 27.25 16.29
CA ALA A 159 12.28 26.13 15.72
C ALA A 159 12.03 24.86 16.52
N ASP A 160 12.19 24.92 17.84
CA ASP A 160 11.90 23.79 18.74
C ASP A 160 10.45 23.31 18.59
N MET A 161 9.47 24.21 18.50
CA MET A 161 8.07 23.81 18.33
C MET A 161 7.83 23.16 16.96
N GLN A 162 8.53 23.59 15.91
CA GLN A 162 8.46 22.96 14.60
C GLN A 162 9.07 21.57 14.65
N GLU A 163 10.27 21.41 15.22
CA GLU A 163 10.89 20.10 15.40
C GLU A 163 10.00 19.17 16.23
N ASN A 164 9.36 19.67 17.29
CA ASN A 164 8.41 18.88 18.07
C ASN A 164 7.18 18.44 17.25
N ARG A 165 6.74 19.22 16.26
CA ARG A 165 5.66 18.82 15.37
C ARG A 165 6.12 17.78 14.37
N ASP A 166 7.30 17.99 13.79
CA ASP A 166 7.89 17.07 12.83
C ASP A 166 8.17 15.72 13.51
N ASN A 167 8.70 15.73 14.74
CA ASN A 167 8.85 14.56 15.59
C ASN A 167 7.49 13.92 15.92
N LYS A 168 6.45 14.70 16.19
CA LYS A 168 5.11 14.11 16.43
C LYS A 168 4.52 13.46 15.17
N GLU A 169 4.85 13.97 13.99
CA GLU A 169 4.35 13.47 12.71
C GLU A 169 5.14 12.26 12.21
N LEU A 170 6.45 12.25 12.39
CA LEU A 170 7.36 11.27 11.80
C LEU A 170 7.97 10.29 12.79
N ALA A 171 8.04 10.62 14.10
CA ALA A 171 8.66 9.72 15.06
C ALA A 171 7.82 8.48 15.29
N ALA A 172 8.51 7.35 15.46
CA ALA A 172 7.88 6.12 15.87
C ALA A 172 7.16 6.31 17.22
N HIS A 173 5.93 5.81 17.31
CA HIS A 173 5.19 5.82 18.56
C HIS A 173 5.82 4.81 19.55
N ASN A 174 6.28 5.31 20.69
CA ASN A 174 6.83 4.47 21.76
C ASN A 174 5.76 3.59 22.46
N ALA A 175 4.48 3.94 22.30
CA ALA A 175 3.37 3.19 22.88
C ALA A 175 2.64 2.42 21.76
N PRO A 176 2.63 1.07 21.78
CA PRO A 176 1.98 0.26 20.76
C PRO A 176 0.49 0.60 20.56
N LEU A 177 -0.21 1.00 21.63
CA LEU A 177 -1.60 1.42 21.56
C LEU A 177 -1.80 2.74 20.79
N ALA A 178 -0.86 3.68 20.90
CA ALA A 178 -0.91 4.92 20.14
C ALA A 178 -0.66 4.65 18.65
N ALA A 179 0.33 3.80 18.34
CA ALA A 179 0.61 3.34 16.98
C ALA A 179 -0.61 2.66 16.35
N PHE A 180 -1.31 1.80 17.11
CA PHE A 180 -2.54 1.13 16.68
C PHE A 180 -3.63 2.14 16.30
N GLN A 181 -3.95 3.07 17.20
CA GLN A 181 -5.01 4.06 16.96
C GLN A 181 -4.69 5.01 15.81
N ASP A 182 -3.41 5.37 15.64
CA ASP A 182 -2.98 6.21 14.53
C ASP A 182 -3.11 5.46 13.19
N THR A 183 -2.60 4.23 13.13
CA THR A 183 -2.72 3.36 11.95
C THR A 183 -4.19 3.17 11.56
N ASP A 184 -5.08 2.82 12.51
CA ASP A 184 -6.51 2.60 12.27
C ASP A 184 -7.21 3.86 11.71
N LYS A 185 -6.95 5.04 12.29
CA LYS A 185 -7.54 6.30 11.81
C LYS A 185 -7.04 6.66 10.42
N THR A 186 -5.74 6.54 10.19
CA THR A 186 -5.10 6.89 8.92
C THR A 186 -5.55 5.96 7.80
N THR A 187 -5.53 4.64 8.03
CA THR A 187 -6.00 3.63 7.06
C THR A 187 -7.49 3.79 6.72
N LYS A 188 -8.35 4.06 7.70
CA LYS A 188 -9.78 4.36 7.45
C LYS A 188 -9.96 5.64 6.62
N SER A 189 -9.18 6.67 6.90
CA SER A 189 -9.20 7.91 6.12
C SER A 189 -8.79 7.65 4.66
N ILE A 190 -7.69 6.92 4.45
CA ILE A 190 -7.21 6.55 3.10
C ILE A 190 -8.28 5.71 2.38
N ALA A 191 -8.83 4.69 3.03
CA ALA A 191 -9.87 3.85 2.45
C ALA A 191 -11.12 4.67 2.05
N SER A 192 -11.48 5.69 2.82
CA SER A 192 -12.57 6.59 2.44
C SER A 192 -12.23 7.40 1.18
N GLU A 193 -10.99 7.88 1.03
CA GLU A 193 -10.57 8.62 -0.18
C GLU A 193 -10.47 7.69 -1.39
N LEU A 194 -9.95 6.48 -1.23
CA LEU A 194 -9.91 5.47 -2.29
C LEU A 194 -11.32 5.07 -2.75
N ARG A 195 -12.29 4.98 -1.82
CA ARG A 195 -13.70 4.77 -2.17
C ARG A 195 -14.27 5.92 -2.99
N LYS A 196 -13.97 7.17 -2.60
CA LYS A 196 -14.39 8.36 -3.38
C LYS A 196 -13.72 8.39 -4.76
N LEU A 197 -12.46 7.95 -4.87
CA LEU A 197 -11.77 7.83 -6.15
C LEU A 197 -12.51 6.82 -7.05
N HIS A 198 -12.73 5.60 -6.57
CA HIS A 198 -13.47 4.56 -7.28
C HIS A 198 -14.84 5.05 -7.77
N VAL A 199 -15.62 5.74 -6.92
CA VAL A 199 -16.93 6.28 -7.31
C VAL A 199 -16.84 7.36 -8.39
N ARG A 200 -15.79 8.19 -8.38
CA ARG A 200 -15.64 9.31 -9.33
C ARG A 200 -15.05 8.89 -10.66
N THR A 201 -14.11 7.96 -10.69
CA THR A 201 -13.33 7.61 -11.89
C THR A 201 -13.61 6.20 -12.40
N GLY A 202 -14.22 5.33 -11.58
CA GLY A 202 -14.35 3.91 -11.87
C GLY A 202 -13.05 3.14 -11.68
N ASP A 203 -12.01 3.75 -11.11
CA ASP A 203 -10.73 3.08 -10.86
C ASP A 203 -10.88 1.97 -9.81
N GLU A 204 -10.26 0.83 -10.09
CA GLU A 204 -10.26 -0.33 -9.22
C GLU A 204 -9.00 -0.32 -8.34
N VAL A 205 -9.16 -0.47 -7.02
CA VAL A 205 -8.08 -0.25 -6.06
C VAL A 205 -8.00 -1.39 -5.04
N ILE A 206 -6.76 -1.77 -4.72
CA ILE A 206 -6.40 -2.61 -3.58
C ILE A 206 -5.43 -1.85 -2.68
N LEU A 207 -5.69 -1.88 -1.38
CA LEU A 207 -4.81 -1.39 -0.33
C LEU A 207 -4.59 -2.51 0.67
N ILE A 208 -3.34 -2.88 0.88
CA ILE A 208 -2.90 -3.80 1.92
C ILE A 208 -1.92 -3.03 2.80
N VAL A 209 -2.18 -3.02 4.11
CA VAL A 209 -1.29 -2.42 5.11
C VAL A 209 -0.98 -3.49 6.14
N ALA A 210 0.31 -3.78 6.32
CA ALA A 210 0.79 -4.79 7.24
C ALA A 210 1.77 -4.18 8.25
N ARG A 211 1.85 -4.78 9.44
CA ARG A 211 2.85 -4.41 10.45
C ARG A 211 4.20 -5.03 10.11
N SER A 212 5.27 -4.34 10.51
CA SER A 212 6.65 -4.81 10.40
C SER A 212 7.17 -5.51 11.65
N ASN A 213 6.53 -5.30 12.81
CA ASN A 213 6.91 -5.89 14.09
C ASN A 213 5.73 -6.69 14.67
N VAL A 214 6.01 -7.88 15.22
CA VAL A 214 5.06 -8.76 15.93
C VAL A 214 4.42 -8.04 17.13
N ASP A 215 5.14 -7.14 17.79
CA ASP A 215 4.66 -6.44 19.00
C ASP A 215 3.54 -5.42 18.72
N HIS A 216 3.31 -5.07 17.45
CA HIS A 216 2.23 -4.16 17.10
C HIS A 216 0.88 -4.88 17.14
N TYR A 217 -0.12 -4.30 17.82
CA TYR A 217 -1.48 -4.86 17.91
C TYR A 217 -2.30 -4.82 16.60
N ASN A 218 -1.77 -4.22 15.54
CA ASN A 218 -2.48 -4.08 14.27
C ASN A 218 -2.51 -5.41 13.51
N GLU A 219 -3.69 -5.88 13.14
CA GLU A 219 -3.83 -6.91 12.11
C GLU A 219 -3.62 -6.31 10.71
N ALA A 220 -3.27 -7.13 9.73
CA ALA A 220 -3.19 -6.68 8.34
C ALA A 220 -4.53 -6.08 7.89
N TYR A 221 -4.51 -4.79 7.52
CA TYR A 221 -5.67 -4.08 7.05
C TYR A 221 -5.79 -4.21 5.53
N THR A 222 -6.98 -4.56 5.06
CA THR A 222 -7.28 -4.69 3.63
C THR A 222 -8.47 -3.83 3.24
N PHE A 223 -8.33 -3.11 2.13
CA PHE A 223 -9.42 -2.41 1.46
C PHE A 223 -9.38 -2.75 -0.02
N THR A 224 -10.52 -3.15 -0.58
CA THR A 224 -10.63 -3.48 -2.01
C THR A 224 -11.95 -2.98 -2.59
N THR A 225 -11.91 -2.63 -3.87
CA THR A 225 -13.10 -2.42 -4.69
C THR A 225 -13.64 -3.76 -5.22
N PRO A 226 -14.94 -3.86 -5.56
CA PRO A 226 -15.60 -5.14 -5.81
C PRO A 226 -14.96 -6.00 -6.91
N ARG A 227 -14.43 -5.41 -7.98
CA ARG A 227 -13.85 -6.19 -9.09
C ARG A 227 -12.47 -6.73 -8.76
N VAL A 228 -11.70 -6.03 -7.94
CA VAL A 228 -10.35 -6.47 -7.55
C VAL A 228 -10.41 -7.75 -6.74
N LYS A 229 -11.45 -7.93 -5.92
CA LYS A 229 -11.66 -9.18 -5.19
C LYS A 229 -11.71 -10.39 -6.12
N GLY A 230 -12.60 -10.36 -7.11
CA GLY A 230 -12.70 -11.44 -8.09
C GLY A 230 -11.42 -11.64 -8.91
N PHE A 231 -10.71 -10.57 -9.23
CA PHE A 231 -9.44 -10.65 -9.93
C PHE A 231 -8.36 -11.35 -9.09
N VAL A 232 -8.18 -10.97 -7.83
CA VAL A 232 -7.18 -11.58 -6.93
C VAL A 232 -7.50 -13.05 -6.69
N ASP A 233 -8.75 -13.34 -6.35
CA ASP A 233 -9.21 -14.72 -6.09
C ASP A 233 -8.97 -15.61 -7.33
N SER A 234 -9.28 -15.11 -8.55
CA SER A 234 -9.11 -15.88 -9.78
C SER A 234 -7.67 -15.95 -10.29
N SER A 235 -6.85 -14.92 -10.10
CA SER A 235 -5.50 -14.84 -10.69
C SER A 235 -4.43 -15.48 -9.80
N LEU A 236 -4.58 -15.35 -8.48
CA LEU A 236 -3.61 -15.86 -7.51
C LEU A 236 -4.11 -17.12 -6.80
N ASN A 237 -5.35 -17.55 -7.06
CA ASN A 237 -6.01 -18.68 -6.38
C ASN A 237 -5.90 -18.57 -4.85
N THR A 238 -6.02 -17.34 -4.34
CA THR A 238 -5.95 -17.03 -2.91
C THR A 238 -6.86 -15.87 -2.59
N SER A 239 -7.46 -15.89 -1.40
CA SER A 239 -8.19 -14.73 -0.90
C SER A 239 -7.25 -13.55 -0.65
N ILE A 240 -7.78 -12.33 -0.75
CA ILE A 240 -7.04 -11.11 -0.40
C ILE A 240 -6.58 -11.12 1.07
N GLN A 241 -7.37 -11.71 1.98
CA GLN A 241 -6.96 -11.80 3.39
C GLN A 241 -5.75 -12.71 3.55
N ASN A 242 -5.75 -13.89 2.90
CA ASN A 242 -4.59 -14.78 2.91
C ASN A 242 -3.37 -14.14 2.27
N LEU A 243 -3.56 -13.36 1.19
CA LEU A 243 -2.49 -12.59 0.57
C LEU A 243 -1.92 -11.54 1.55
N ALA A 244 -2.79 -10.82 2.27
CA ALA A 244 -2.39 -9.84 3.26
C ALA A 244 -1.66 -10.46 4.46
N THR A 245 -2.12 -11.60 4.97
CA THR A 245 -1.44 -12.36 6.04
C THR A 245 -0.07 -12.87 5.58
N ARG A 246 0.05 -13.36 4.34
CA ARG A 246 1.36 -13.78 3.79
C ARG A 246 2.30 -12.59 3.61
N PHE A 247 1.78 -11.46 3.14
CA PHE A 247 2.53 -10.22 3.01
C PHE A 247 2.99 -9.70 4.38
N GLU A 248 2.13 -9.76 5.39
CA GLU A 248 2.47 -9.43 6.78
C GLU A 248 3.53 -10.35 7.36
N GLY A 249 3.40 -11.67 7.20
CA GLY A 249 4.43 -12.63 7.62
C GLY A 249 5.77 -12.36 6.95
N TYR A 250 5.77 -11.97 5.67
CA TYR A 250 6.97 -11.53 4.97
C TYR A 250 7.56 -10.26 5.60
N CYS A 251 6.75 -9.23 5.87
CA CYS A 251 7.20 -8.00 6.53
C CYS A 251 7.77 -8.24 7.94
N ILE A 252 7.15 -9.14 8.72
CA ILE A 252 7.56 -9.49 10.09
C ILE A 252 8.84 -10.31 10.11
N SER A 253 8.95 -11.28 9.20
CA SER A 253 10.10 -12.20 9.20
C SER A 253 11.43 -11.49 8.99
N GLY A 254 11.41 -10.21 8.57
CA GLY A 254 12.62 -9.43 8.39
C GLY A 254 13.56 -10.06 7.38
N VAL A 255 13.04 -10.95 6.51
CA VAL A 255 13.74 -11.50 5.36
C VAL A 255 14.02 -10.30 4.47
N LYS A 256 15.14 -9.64 4.78
CA LYS A 256 15.85 -8.83 3.82
C LYS A 256 16.08 -9.79 2.69
N VAL A 257 15.47 -9.50 1.55
CA VAL A 257 15.86 -10.15 0.30
C VAL A 257 17.23 -9.57 -0.04
N ASP A 258 18.21 -9.86 0.80
CA ASP A 258 19.62 -9.68 0.54
C ASP A 258 19.94 -10.77 -0.47
N ALA A 259 19.61 -10.44 -1.72
CA ALA A 259 19.89 -11.22 -2.89
C ALA A 259 19.42 -12.68 -2.86
N THR A 260 18.59 -13.20 -1.94
CA THR A 260 18.11 -14.60 -1.97
C THR A 260 17.58 -14.92 -3.36
N ALA A 261 18.17 -15.94 -4.00
CA ALA A 261 18.09 -16.20 -5.43
C ALA A 261 16.67 -15.98 -6.00
N PRO A 262 16.56 -15.33 -7.17
CA PRO A 262 15.27 -15.01 -7.76
C PRO A 262 14.53 -16.33 -8.05
N CYS A 263 13.46 -16.55 -7.29
CA CYS A 263 12.48 -17.62 -7.47
C CYS A 263 12.94 -19.01 -6.99
N LYS A 264 12.10 -19.66 -6.17
CA LYS A 264 12.18 -21.12 -5.98
C LYS A 264 12.00 -21.79 -7.36
N PRO A 265 12.81 -22.78 -7.74
CA PRO A 265 12.58 -23.51 -8.97
C PRO A 265 11.16 -24.10 -8.97
N PRO A 266 10.36 -23.91 -10.04
CA PRO A 266 8.97 -24.34 -10.07
C PRO A 266 8.82 -25.87 -10.02
N ARG A 267 9.89 -26.60 -10.36
CA ARG A 267 9.99 -28.06 -10.30
C ARG A 267 11.44 -28.43 -10.05
N MET A 268 11.67 -29.56 -9.38
CA MET A 268 13.00 -30.13 -9.19
C MET A 268 13.47 -30.83 -10.48
N PHE A 269 14.67 -30.48 -10.96
CA PHE A 269 15.31 -31.13 -12.12
C PHE A 269 16.42 -32.05 -11.62
N TYR A 270 16.28 -33.35 -11.84
CA TYR A 270 17.30 -34.35 -11.46
C TYR A 270 18.31 -34.58 -12.59
N THR A 271 17.85 -34.56 -13.84
CA THR A 271 18.72 -34.56 -15.02
C THR A 271 19.25 -33.14 -15.28
N ASN A 272 20.55 -33.03 -15.54
CA ASN A 272 21.23 -31.74 -15.76
C ASN A 272 20.97 -30.74 -14.62
N PHE A 273 20.98 -31.22 -13.37
CA PHE A 273 20.80 -30.38 -12.17
C PHE A 273 21.72 -29.16 -12.21
N ASP A 274 22.97 -29.35 -12.63
CA ASP A 274 23.95 -28.28 -12.76
C ASP A 274 23.52 -27.14 -13.70
N ILE A 275 22.79 -27.46 -14.77
CA ILE A 275 22.34 -26.48 -15.75
C ILE A 275 21.06 -25.80 -15.28
N HIS A 276 20.09 -26.58 -14.80
CA HIS A 276 18.77 -26.05 -14.52
C HIS A 276 18.65 -25.44 -13.13
N ILE A 277 19.48 -25.90 -12.19
CA ILE A 277 19.44 -25.50 -10.79
C ILE A 277 20.69 -24.71 -10.40
N THR A 278 21.88 -25.31 -10.52
CA THR A 278 23.13 -24.69 -10.07
C THR A 278 23.43 -23.39 -10.83
N ASP A 279 23.43 -23.42 -12.16
CA ASP A 279 23.69 -22.25 -13.02
C ASP A 279 22.65 -21.13 -12.83
N LYS A 280 21.38 -21.49 -12.68
CA LYS A 280 20.29 -20.52 -12.65
C LYS A 280 20.01 -19.91 -11.28
N TYR A 281 20.14 -20.70 -10.21
CA TYR A 281 19.77 -20.30 -8.85
C TYR A 281 20.97 -20.30 -7.88
N HIS A 282 22.18 -20.56 -8.37
CA HIS A 282 23.43 -20.60 -7.60
C HIS A 282 23.31 -21.53 -6.39
N THR A 283 22.63 -22.67 -6.55
CA THR A 283 22.35 -23.64 -5.48
C THR A 283 23.06 -24.95 -5.76
N LEU A 284 23.93 -25.38 -4.85
CA LEU A 284 24.61 -26.67 -4.87
C LEU A 284 23.97 -27.64 -3.89
N LEU A 285 24.12 -28.92 -4.18
CA LEU A 285 23.75 -30.02 -3.29
C LEU A 285 25.03 -30.60 -2.69
N GLU A 286 25.18 -30.50 -1.38
CA GLU A 286 26.36 -31.00 -0.67
C GLU A 286 26.07 -32.34 0.01
N ASN A 287 27.08 -33.21 0.06
CA ASN A 287 27.07 -34.51 0.74
C ASN A 287 25.91 -35.42 0.31
N TRP A 288 25.67 -35.56 -0.99
CA TRP A 288 24.70 -36.54 -1.50
C TRP A 288 25.20 -37.97 -1.24
N PRO A 289 24.41 -38.85 -0.59
CA PRO A 289 24.91 -40.15 -0.12
C PRO A 289 25.00 -41.21 -1.22
N ALA A 290 24.36 -41.01 -2.38
CA ALA A 290 24.45 -41.95 -3.50
C ALA A 290 25.54 -41.54 -4.49
N ALA A 291 26.07 -42.50 -5.24
CA ALA A 291 27.14 -42.25 -6.22
C ALA A 291 26.71 -41.28 -7.35
N ARG A 292 25.41 -41.20 -7.64
CA ARG A 292 24.85 -40.31 -8.67
C ARG A 292 23.61 -39.59 -8.15
N PHE A 293 23.42 -38.36 -8.61
CA PHE A 293 22.21 -37.60 -8.35
C PHE A 293 21.11 -38.03 -9.33
N ILE A 294 20.10 -38.73 -8.82
CA ILE A 294 19.01 -39.33 -9.60
C ILE A 294 17.64 -38.99 -9.01
N SER A 295 16.58 -39.17 -9.80
CA SER A 295 15.20 -38.95 -9.35
C SER A 295 14.83 -39.98 -8.28
N PRO A 296 14.09 -39.58 -7.21
CA PRO A 296 13.59 -40.53 -6.21
C PRO A 296 12.79 -41.69 -6.80
N SER A 297 12.15 -41.49 -7.95
CA SER A 297 11.41 -42.55 -8.65
C SER A 297 12.30 -43.62 -9.28
N ASP A 298 13.59 -43.32 -9.50
CA ASP A 298 14.58 -44.23 -10.07
C ASP A 298 15.48 -44.86 -8.98
N MET A 299 15.29 -44.49 -7.71
CA MET A 299 16.03 -45.02 -6.57
C MET A 299 15.38 -46.29 -6.03
N ASN A 300 16.20 -47.21 -5.51
CA ASN A 300 15.66 -48.35 -4.77
C ASN A 300 15.19 -47.92 -3.36
N SER A 301 14.36 -48.74 -2.70
CA SER A 301 13.77 -48.38 -1.39
C SER A 301 14.82 -48.09 -0.31
N HIS A 302 15.92 -48.84 -0.31
CA HIS A 302 17.00 -48.66 0.67
C HIS A 302 17.77 -47.34 0.44
N GLU A 303 18.07 -46.99 -0.81
CA GLU A 303 18.69 -45.71 -1.18
C GLU A 303 17.79 -44.52 -0.80
N LEU A 304 16.48 -44.65 -1.00
CA LEU A 304 15.52 -43.64 -0.57
C LEU A 304 15.55 -43.40 0.94
N ASP A 305 15.58 -44.47 1.73
CA ASP A 305 15.69 -44.37 3.20
C ASP A 305 17.01 -43.71 3.62
N VAL A 306 18.12 -44.05 2.96
CA VAL A 306 19.43 -43.43 3.24
C VAL A 306 19.41 -41.94 2.90
N VAL A 307 18.89 -41.55 1.74
CA VAL A 307 18.77 -40.13 1.33
C VAL A 307 17.84 -39.37 2.27
N PHE A 308 16.70 -39.96 2.61
CA PHE A 308 15.74 -39.36 3.53
C PHE A 308 16.38 -39.10 4.90
N ASN A 309 17.08 -40.10 5.44
CA ASN A 309 17.80 -39.96 6.72
C ASN A 309 18.95 -38.95 6.62
N ALA A 310 19.66 -38.88 5.49
CA ALA A 310 20.73 -37.89 5.28
C ALA A 310 20.20 -36.44 5.26
N PHE A 311 19.03 -36.20 4.67
CA PHE A 311 18.35 -34.89 4.79
C PHE A 311 17.82 -34.63 6.20
N ALA A 312 17.20 -35.63 6.84
CA ALA A 312 16.63 -35.48 8.18
C ALA A 312 17.69 -35.18 9.25
N THR A 313 18.89 -35.75 9.09
CA THR A 313 20.06 -35.51 9.96
C THR A 313 20.82 -34.24 9.59
N GLY A 314 20.51 -33.61 8.45
CA GLY A 314 21.21 -32.42 7.96
C GLY A 314 22.59 -32.70 7.37
N LEU A 315 22.93 -33.97 7.10
CA LEU A 315 24.17 -34.33 6.39
C LEU A 315 24.12 -33.82 4.95
N THR A 316 23.00 -34.06 4.27
CA THR A 316 22.73 -33.57 2.91
C THR A 316 21.87 -32.32 2.97
N PHE A 317 22.30 -31.24 2.32
CA PHE A 317 21.50 -30.01 2.23
C PHE A 317 21.81 -29.22 0.95
N PHE A 318 20.87 -28.36 0.58
CA PHE A 318 21.06 -27.41 -0.51
C PHE A 318 21.73 -26.14 0.03
N ARG A 319 22.95 -25.87 -0.40
CA ARG A 319 23.67 -24.65 -0.06
C ARG A 319 23.63 -23.68 -1.21
N ARG A 320 23.38 -22.41 -0.92
CA ARG A 320 23.54 -21.35 -1.90
C ARG A 320 25.00 -20.91 -1.95
N MET A 321 25.58 -20.91 -3.15
CA MET A 321 26.92 -20.37 -3.39
C MET A 321 26.92 -18.85 -3.26
N SER A 322 28.02 -18.31 -2.74
CA SER A 322 28.37 -16.90 -2.89
C SER A 322 28.66 -16.57 -4.36
N ASP A 323 28.61 -15.29 -4.71
CA ASP A 323 28.88 -14.85 -6.09
C ASP A 323 30.32 -15.16 -6.52
N GLU A 324 31.27 -15.17 -5.57
CA GLU A 324 32.66 -15.53 -5.81
C GLU A 324 32.82 -17.04 -6.09
N GLU A 325 32.21 -17.88 -5.27
CA GLU A 325 32.18 -19.34 -5.49
C GLU A 325 31.51 -19.69 -6.83
N TYR A 326 30.42 -19.01 -7.19
CA TYR A 326 29.74 -19.23 -8.46
C TYR A 326 30.64 -18.90 -9.65
N GLN A 327 31.41 -17.81 -9.59
CA GLN A 327 32.37 -17.48 -10.65
C GLN A 327 33.47 -18.53 -10.78
N GLN A 328 33.93 -19.10 -9.66
CA GLN A 328 34.92 -20.18 -9.69
C GLN A 328 34.33 -21.46 -10.29
N TRP A 329 33.13 -21.83 -9.87
CA TRP A 329 32.40 -22.97 -10.42
C TRP A 329 32.16 -22.82 -11.93
N ALA A 330 31.72 -21.64 -12.38
CA ALA A 330 31.50 -21.37 -13.81
C ALA A 330 32.80 -21.47 -14.63
N LYS A 331 33.93 -21.00 -14.09
CA LYS A 331 35.25 -21.13 -14.75
C LYS A 331 35.68 -22.60 -14.87
N LEU A 332 35.55 -23.37 -13.78
CA LEU A 332 35.91 -24.80 -13.78
C LEU A 332 35.10 -25.59 -14.80
N ARG A 333 33.82 -25.25 -14.96
CA ARG A 333 32.95 -25.90 -15.93
C ARG A 333 33.36 -25.59 -17.38
N VAL A 334 33.79 -24.36 -17.66
CA VAL A 334 34.30 -23.99 -18.99
C VAL A 334 35.62 -24.71 -19.29
N SER A 335 36.53 -24.83 -18.31
CA SER A 335 37.78 -25.58 -18.52
C SER A 335 37.53 -27.07 -18.78
N GLN A 336 36.64 -27.71 -18.02
CA GLN A 336 36.30 -29.12 -18.24
C GLN A 336 35.72 -29.38 -19.64
N ALA A 337 34.93 -28.45 -20.18
CA ALA A 337 34.36 -28.58 -21.52
C ALA A 337 35.41 -28.49 -22.65
N VAL A 338 36.59 -27.92 -22.38
CA VAL A 338 37.69 -27.85 -23.35
C VAL A 338 38.47 -29.17 -23.40
N ASP A 339 38.63 -29.84 -22.25
CA ASP A 339 39.39 -31.09 -22.17
C ASP A 339 38.61 -32.31 -22.71
N ASP A 340 37.28 -32.25 -22.67
CA ASP A 340 36.39 -33.32 -23.19
C ASP A 340 36.15 -33.23 -24.71
N VAL A 341 36.87 -32.36 -25.43
CA VAL A 341 36.92 -32.41 -26.90
C VAL A 341 37.97 -33.47 -27.27
N PRO A 342 37.58 -34.71 -27.63
CA PRO A 342 38.55 -35.71 -28.04
C PRO A 342 39.37 -35.15 -29.19
N GLU A 343 40.68 -35.13 -28.99
CA GLU A 343 41.67 -34.69 -29.97
C GLU A 343 41.47 -35.53 -31.23
N SER A 344 40.69 -34.99 -32.17
CA SER A 344 40.31 -35.71 -33.39
C SER A 344 41.58 -35.89 -34.21
N PRO A 345 41.97 -37.14 -34.55
CA PRO A 345 43.14 -37.36 -35.38
C PRO A 345 42.96 -36.75 -36.77
N THR A 346 44.04 -36.15 -37.23
CA THR A 346 44.21 -35.39 -38.45
C THR A 346 43.82 -36.16 -39.72
N ALA A 347 43.01 -35.48 -40.56
CA ALA A 347 42.83 -35.60 -42.01
C ALA A 347 42.38 -36.95 -42.63
N THR A 348 41.26 -36.93 -43.38
CA THR A 348 41.20 -37.31 -44.82
C THR A 348 39.79 -37.10 -45.40
N SER A 349 39.74 -36.40 -46.53
CA SER A 349 38.76 -36.45 -47.63
C SER A 349 37.26 -36.21 -47.37
N SER A 350 36.79 -35.08 -47.93
CA SER A 350 35.74 -35.02 -48.97
C SER A 350 34.80 -36.23 -49.10
N ALA A 351 33.52 -36.07 -48.72
CA ALA A 351 32.37 -36.63 -49.44
C ALA A 351 31.06 -35.98 -48.95
N SER A 352 30.25 -35.56 -49.92
CA SER A 352 28.89 -35.02 -49.82
C SER A 352 27.91 -35.93 -49.07
N LEU A 353 26.97 -35.34 -48.33
CA LEU A 353 25.73 -36.00 -47.91
C LEU A 353 24.47 -35.19 -48.32
N PRO A 354 23.36 -35.87 -48.68
CA PRO A 354 22.12 -35.32 -49.23
C PRO A 354 21.11 -34.90 -48.14
N PRO A 355 20.00 -34.21 -48.51
CA PRO A 355 18.99 -33.75 -47.56
C PRO A 355 18.03 -34.89 -47.20
N SER A 356 17.76 -35.09 -45.91
CA SER A 356 16.75 -36.05 -45.43
C SER A 356 15.65 -35.36 -44.64
N GLU A 357 14.46 -35.64 -45.16
CA GLU A 357 13.08 -35.43 -44.79
C GLU A 357 12.69 -35.31 -43.30
N ASP A 358 11.92 -34.25 -43.05
CA ASP A 358 10.56 -34.24 -42.48
C ASP A 358 10.09 -35.49 -41.72
N LEU A 359 10.01 -35.37 -40.38
CA LEU A 359 9.16 -36.22 -39.56
C LEU A 359 8.34 -35.35 -38.60
N GLY A 360 7.05 -35.27 -38.91
CA GLY A 360 6.02 -34.71 -38.05
C GLY A 360 5.84 -35.54 -36.78
N SER A 361 5.80 -34.85 -35.64
CA SER A 361 5.48 -35.44 -34.34
C SER A 361 4.10 -34.96 -33.89
N THR A 362 3.13 -35.85 -34.04
CA THR A 362 1.76 -35.78 -33.55
C THR A 362 1.76 -35.99 -32.03
N ASN A 363 1.43 -34.94 -31.25
CA ASN A 363 1.17 -35.10 -29.82
C ASN A 363 -0.33 -35.19 -29.54
N ALA A 364 -0.69 -36.37 -29.04
CA ALA A 364 -2.02 -36.79 -28.68
C ALA A 364 -2.56 -36.02 -27.46
N ASN A 365 -3.83 -35.68 -27.60
CA ASN A 365 -4.70 -35.02 -26.67
C ASN A 365 -5.23 -36.03 -25.64
N MET A 366 -4.87 -35.92 -24.36
CA MET A 366 -5.48 -36.69 -23.28
C MET A 366 -6.35 -35.78 -22.42
N ASN A 367 -7.65 -35.89 -22.68
CA ASN A 367 -8.75 -35.43 -21.84
C ASN A 367 -8.94 -36.45 -20.71
N THR A 368 -8.94 -35.99 -19.45
CA THR A 368 -9.46 -36.78 -18.32
C THR A 368 -10.42 -35.92 -17.53
N ALA A 369 -11.70 -36.27 -17.63
CA ALA A 369 -12.80 -35.68 -16.86
C ALA A 369 -12.86 -36.33 -15.46
N CYS A 370 -13.22 -35.53 -14.46
CA CYS A 370 -13.55 -36.00 -13.11
C CYS A 370 -14.91 -35.40 -12.68
N PRO A 371 -15.79 -36.16 -11.98
CA PRO A 371 -17.20 -35.80 -11.75
C PRO A 371 -17.45 -34.97 -10.47
N PRO A 372 -18.67 -34.41 -10.27
CA PRO A 372 -19.01 -33.52 -9.16
C PRO A 372 -19.95 -34.16 -8.11
N ALA A 373 -19.82 -33.76 -6.84
CA ALA A 373 -20.88 -33.67 -5.81
C ALA A 373 -20.28 -33.02 -4.54
N ALA A 374 -20.70 -31.84 -4.06
CA ALA A 374 -21.95 -31.46 -3.40
C ALA A 374 -22.07 -31.95 -1.93
N SER A 375 -21.87 -31.04 -0.97
CA SER A 375 -22.38 -31.14 0.40
C SER A 375 -22.67 -29.75 1.00
N SER A 376 -23.76 -29.70 1.77
CA SER A 376 -24.52 -28.53 2.26
C SER A 376 -23.90 -27.82 3.48
N PRO A 377 -24.29 -26.58 3.80
CA PRO A 377 -23.76 -25.85 4.96
C PRO A 377 -24.51 -26.19 6.26
N VAL A 378 -23.74 -26.44 7.33
CA VAL A 378 -24.20 -26.57 8.72
C VAL A 378 -24.24 -25.18 9.36
N ASP A 379 -25.31 -24.93 10.11
CA ASP A 379 -25.60 -23.70 10.86
C ASP A 379 -24.68 -23.58 12.09
N CYS A 380 -23.76 -22.62 12.07
CA CYS A 380 -22.81 -22.37 13.17
C CYS A 380 -23.34 -21.28 14.10
N GLY A 381 -23.81 -21.69 15.28
CA GLY A 381 -24.08 -20.80 16.41
C GLY A 381 -22.85 -19.97 16.80
N GLY A 382 -23.08 -18.69 17.12
CA GLY A 382 -22.02 -17.72 17.39
C GLY A 382 -21.10 -18.13 18.56
N PRO A 383 -19.80 -17.73 18.51
CA PRO A 383 -18.80 -18.20 19.47
C PRO A 383 -19.05 -17.65 20.87
N GLN A 384 -19.24 -18.54 21.85
CA GLN A 384 -19.08 -18.22 23.27
C GLN A 384 -17.59 -18.28 23.62
N PHE A 385 -17.05 -17.15 24.07
CA PHE A 385 -15.66 -17.05 24.54
C PHE A 385 -15.56 -17.66 25.95
N THR A 386 -15.13 -18.92 26.05
CA THR A 386 -14.74 -19.56 27.32
C THR A 386 -13.22 -19.48 27.47
N GLY A 387 -12.75 -18.66 28.42
CA GLY A 387 -11.34 -18.63 28.81
C GLY A 387 -10.99 -19.80 29.73
N VAL A 388 -9.93 -20.53 29.41
CA VAL A 388 -9.37 -21.63 30.22
C VAL A 388 -8.13 -21.11 30.94
N THR A 389 -7.99 -21.44 32.23
CA THR A 389 -6.80 -21.09 33.02
C THR A 389 -5.64 -22.06 32.72
N GLN A 390 -4.41 -21.74 33.14
CA GLN A 390 -3.24 -22.61 32.94
C GLN A 390 -3.40 -24.03 33.54
N ASN A 391 -4.39 -24.25 34.42
CA ASN A 391 -4.67 -25.53 35.05
C ASN A 391 -5.89 -26.27 34.43
N GLY A 392 -6.44 -25.79 33.32
CA GLY A 392 -7.56 -26.47 32.62
C GLY A 392 -8.95 -26.22 33.23
N GLU A 393 -9.07 -25.47 34.32
CA GLU A 393 -10.38 -25.15 34.91
C GLU A 393 -11.09 -24.01 34.17
N ALA A 394 -12.37 -24.21 33.88
CA ALA A 394 -13.24 -23.26 33.21
C ALA A 394 -13.62 -22.10 34.16
N MET A 395 -13.08 -20.91 33.91
CA MET A 395 -13.47 -19.72 34.68
C MET A 395 -14.77 -19.12 34.15
N VAL A 396 -15.83 -19.18 34.96
CA VAL A 396 -17.07 -18.43 34.74
C VAL A 396 -16.78 -16.94 34.97
N ILE A 397 -16.59 -16.18 33.89
CA ILE A 397 -16.43 -14.73 33.98
C ILE A 397 -17.77 -14.11 34.43
N LYS A 398 -17.89 -13.82 35.73
CA LYS A 398 -19.01 -13.05 36.27
C LYS A 398 -18.99 -11.66 35.61
N LYS A 399 -20.00 -11.35 34.79
CA LYS A 399 -20.15 -10.03 34.16
C LYS A 399 -20.13 -8.95 35.25
N LYS A 400 -19.08 -8.14 35.27
CA LYS A 400 -18.95 -7.01 36.20
C LYS A 400 -20.11 -6.05 35.96
N GLN A 401 -21.00 -5.89 36.94
CA GLN A 401 -22.10 -4.93 36.87
C GLN A 401 -21.51 -3.55 36.60
N ARG A 402 -21.90 -2.94 35.48
CA ARG A 402 -21.46 -1.58 35.13
C ARG A 402 -22.06 -0.62 36.13
N LYS A 403 -21.23 0.28 36.69
CA LYS A 403 -21.72 1.37 37.53
C LYS A 403 -22.80 2.15 36.77
N PRO A 404 -23.97 2.41 37.36
CA PRO A 404 -24.99 3.25 36.74
C PRO A 404 -24.37 4.61 36.43
N ARG A 405 -24.67 5.15 35.24
CA ARG A 405 -24.13 6.45 34.85
C ARG A 405 -24.76 7.54 35.73
N ALA A 406 -23.94 8.48 36.18
CA ALA A 406 -24.36 9.55 37.11
C ALA A 406 -25.39 10.55 36.50
N ASP A 407 -25.69 10.42 35.21
CA ASP A 407 -26.68 11.20 34.47
C ASP A 407 -28.01 10.46 34.29
N ILE A 408 -28.13 9.20 34.75
CA ILE A 408 -29.39 8.48 34.72
C ILE A 408 -30.39 9.17 35.66
N GLY A 409 -31.49 9.68 35.10
CA GLY A 409 -32.53 10.43 35.83
C GLY A 409 -32.34 11.95 35.93
N LYS A 410 -31.24 12.53 35.43
CA LYS A 410 -31.13 13.99 35.36
C LYS A 410 -31.91 14.51 34.13
N PRO A 411 -32.85 15.45 34.29
CA PRO A 411 -33.57 16.02 33.16
C PRO A 411 -32.57 16.68 32.21
N ARG A 412 -32.51 16.17 30.97
CA ARG A 412 -31.70 16.79 29.93
C ARG A 412 -32.33 18.15 29.62
N GLY A 413 -31.55 19.23 29.76
CA GLY A 413 -32.02 20.57 29.47
C GLY A 413 -32.59 20.69 28.05
N PRO A 414 -33.45 21.68 27.80
CA PRO A 414 -34.16 21.84 26.53
C PRO A 414 -33.17 21.84 25.35
N GLN A 415 -33.31 20.87 24.46
CA GLN A 415 -32.51 20.80 23.23
C GLN A 415 -32.76 22.07 22.41
N LYS A 416 -31.75 22.94 22.34
CA LYS A 416 -31.76 24.06 21.40
C LYS A 416 -31.67 23.51 19.99
N ASN A 417 -32.81 23.43 19.30
CA ASN A 417 -32.90 23.14 17.88
C ASN A 417 -32.15 24.23 17.10
N PRO A 418 -31.03 23.93 16.41
CA PRO A 418 -30.21 24.96 15.76
C PRO A 418 -30.81 25.48 14.42
N HIS A 419 -32.03 25.07 14.05
CA HIS A 419 -32.56 25.29 12.69
C HIS A 419 -33.61 26.39 12.50
N LYS A 420 -33.97 27.18 13.51
CA LYS A 420 -34.90 28.31 13.34
C LYS A 420 -34.17 29.66 13.32
N LYS A 421 -33.41 29.93 12.26
CA LYS A 421 -32.97 31.30 11.96
C LYS A 421 -34.15 32.05 11.36
N LYS A 422 -34.61 33.09 12.09
CA LYS A 422 -35.58 34.09 11.66
C LYS A 422 -35.12 34.71 10.33
N SER A 423 -35.98 34.64 9.32
CA SER A 423 -35.92 35.50 8.14
C SER A 423 -36.35 36.90 8.54
N THR A 424 -35.40 37.81 8.68
CA THR A 424 -35.67 39.25 8.76
C THR A 424 -35.86 39.76 7.34
N THR A 425 -37.11 40.03 6.98
CA THR A 425 -37.50 40.80 5.80
C THR A 425 -37.08 42.25 6.01
N ASN A 426 -36.11 42.73 5.23
CA ASN A 426 -35.84 44.16 5.08
C ASN A 426 -36.85 44.73 4.10
N ALA A 427 -37.73 45.62 4.59
CA ALA A 427 -38.53 46.50 3.75
C ALA A 427 -37.65 47.69 3.33
N SER A 428 -37.46 47.85 2.02
CA SER A 428 -36.83 49.03 1.43
C SER A 428 -37.84 50.17 1.40
N ALA A 429 -37.52 51.27 2.09
CA ALA A 429 -38.17 52.55 1.89
C ALA A 429 -37.62 53.17 0.59
N VAL A 430 -38.54 53.58 -0.28
CA VAL A 430 -38.28 54.32 -1.52
C VAL A 430 -38.51 55.79 -1.19
N ASP A 431 -37.44 56.58 -1.19
CA ASP A 431 -37.52 58.04 -1.13
C ASP A 431 -37.73 58.57 -2.56
N THR A 432 -38.93 59.09 -2.82
CA THR A 432 -39.25 59.95 -3.95
C THR A 432 -38.78 61.37 -3.66
N VAL A 433 -37.82 61.86 -4.45
CA VAL A 433 -37.47 63.29 -4.52
C VAL A 433 -38.37 63.93 -5.57
N THR A 434 -39.20 64.88 -5.13
CA THR A 434 -40.02 65.74 -5.99
C THR A 434 -39.26 67.02 -6.29
N THR A 435 -39.13 67.32 -7.58
CA THR A 435 -38.59 68.56 -8.13
C THR A 435 -39.64 69.67 -8.09
N THR A 436 -39.28 70.83 -7.55
CA THR A 436 -39.79 72.16 -7.93
C THR A 436 -38.67 73.15 -7.82
#